data_AF-A0A5M6A512-F1
#
_entry.id   AF-A0A5M6A512-F1
#
_cell.length_a   1.000
_cell.length_b   1.000
_cell.length_c   1.000
_cell.angle_alpha   90.00
_cell.angle_beta   90.00
_cell.angle_gamma   90.00
#
_symmetry.space_group_name_H-M   'P 1'
#
loop_
_entity.id
_entity.type
_entity.pdbx_description
1 polymer ?
#
loop_
_entity_poly.entity_id
_entity_poly.type
_entity_poly.pdbx_seq_one_letter_code
_entity_poly.pdbx_strand_id
1 'polypeptide(L)'
;MVYGLFISAALLLFFTGFALYENKSFGSGALLGVGGMLPLYCVVCDFVREYCSFEAFPVLQSCITALFIVAAIALAAKAFNDNARHEEEEARRREEERKKPIVVNIKITSTTVEKN
;
A
#
# COMPACT_ATOMS: atom_id res chain seq x y z
N MET A 1 -12.31 8.19 -26.94
CA MET A 1 -11.43 9.08 -26.14
C MET A 1 -11.68 9.00 -24.63
N VAL A 2 -12.93 8.96 -24.17
CA VAL A 2 -13.27 8.97 -22.72
C VAL A 2 -12.68 7.75 -21.99
N TYR A 3 -12.90 6.52 -22.48
CA TYR A 3 -12.36 5.31 -21.85
C TYR A 3 -10.83 5.30 -21.72
N GLY A 4 -10.11 5.87 -22.70
CA GLY A 4 -8.65 5.98 -22.64
C GLY A 4 -8.17 6.83 -21.47
N LEU A 5 -8.82 7.97 -21.22
CA LEU A 5 -8.51 8.84 -20.06
C LEU A 5 -8.84 8.14 -18.73
N PHE A 6 -9.98 7.44 -18.65
CA PHE A 6 -10.36 6.69 -17.45
C PHE A 6 -9.39 5.54 -17.14
N ILE A 7 -9.01 4.76 -18.15
CA ILE A 7 -8.03 3.67 -18.00
C ILE A 7 -6.68 4.24 -17.57
N SER A 8 -6.24 5.34 -18.17
CA SER A 8 -4.97 6.00 -17.83
C SER A 8 -4.96 6.48 -16.38
N ALA A 9 -6.03 7.16 -15.94
CA ALA A 9 -6.16 7.62 -14.56
C ALA A 9 -6.23 6.44 -13.57
N ALA A 10 -6.92 5.37 -13.92
CA ALA A 10 -7.04 4.17 -13.10
C ALA A 10 -5.70 3.45 -12.92
N LEU A 11 -4.92 3.32 -14.00
CA LEU A 11 -3.56 2.78 -13.96
C LEU A 11 -2.64 3.67 -13.10
N LEU A 12 -2.71 4.99 -13.27
CA LEU A 12 -1.94 5.93 -12.45
C LEU A 12 -2.25 5.78 -10.96
N LEU A 13 -3.54 5.69 -10.58
CA LEU A 13 -3.95 5.47 -9.20
C LEU A 13 -3.45 4.12 -8.66
N PHE A 14 -3.51 3.07 -9.48
CA PHE A 14 -3.04 1.74 -9.12
C PHE A 14 -1.52 1.73 -8.86
N PHE A 15 -0.72 2.27 -9.80
CA PHE A 15 0.74 2.34 -9.64
C PHE A 15 1.15 3.26 -8.49
N THR A 16 0.42 4.35 -8.27
CA THR A 16 0.65 5.24 -7.12
C THR A 16 0.35 4.52 -5.80
N GLY A 17 -0.75 3.76 -5.74
CA GLY A 17 -1.07 2.90 -4.60
C GLY A 17 0.01 1.85 -4.35
N PHE A 18 0.53 1.22 -5.40
CA PHE A 18 1.62 0.25 -5.31
C PHE A 18 2.92 0.90 -4.79
N ALA A 19 3.30 2.07 -5.29
CA ALA A 19 4.48 2.80 -4.82
C ALA A 19 4.36 3.22 -3.35
N LEU A 20 3.16 3.61 -2.90
CA LEU A 20 2.90 3.91 -1.49
C LEU A 20 2.99 2.65 -0.62
N TYR A 21 2.50 1.52 -1.14
CA TYR A 21 2.59 0.23 -0.46
C TYR A 21 4.05 -0.20 -0.25
N GLU A 22 4.90 -0.10 -1.28
CA GLU A 22 6.34 -0.40 -1.16
C GLU A 22 7.07 0.53 -0.19
N ASN A 23 6.64 1.79 -0.10
CA ASN A 23 7.16 2.75 0.89
C ASN A 23 6.55 2.58 2.30
N LYS A 24 6.04 1.38 2.62
CA LYS A 24 5.51 0.99 3.94
C LYS A 24 4.26 1.77 4.36
N SER A 25 3.63 2.47 3.43
CA SER A 25 2.34 3.11 3.63
C SER A 25 1.23 2.11 3.25
N PHE A 26 1.17 0.98 3.96
CA PHE A 26 0.43 -0.21 3.55
C PHE A 26 -1.08 0.04 3.37
N GLY A 27 -1.72 0.72 4.34
CA GLY A 27 -3.16 0.98 4.31
C GLY A 27 -3.58 1.93 3.19
N SER A 28 -2.91 3.08 3.09
CA SER A 28 -3.11 4.06 2.01
C SER A 28 -2.78 3.49 0.63
N GLY A 29 -1.70 2.71 0.52
CA GLY A 29 -1.30 2.05 -0.71
C GLY A 29 -2.31 1.00 -1.17
N ALA A 30 -2.82 0.17 -0.26
CA ALA A 30 -3.86 -0.80 -0.56
C ALA A 30 -5.19 -0.14 -0.95
N LEU A 31 -5.61 0.91 -0.24
CA LEU A 31 -6.82 1.69 -0.56
C LEU A 31 -6.73 2.34 -1.93
N LEU A 32 -5.62 3.00 -2.25
CA LEU A 32 -5.39 3.60 -3.58
C LEU A 32 -5.29 2.54 -4.67
N GLY A 33 -4.64 1.40 -4.40
CA GLY A 33 -4.56 0.27 -5.33
C GLY A 33 -5.93 -0.30 -5.67
N VAL A 34 -6.76 -0.58 -4.67
CA VAL A 34 -8.14 -1.06 -4.87
C VAL A 34 -9.00 0.02 -5.56
N GLY A 35 -8.83 1.28 -5.16
CA GLY A 35 -9.50 2.42 -5.77
C GLY A 35 -9.16 2.61 -7.24
N GLY A 36 -7.91 2.35 -7.65
CA GLY A 36 -7.48 2.35 -9.05
C GLY A 36 -7.99 1.13 -9.84
N MET A 37 -8.22 0.00 -9.19
CA MET A 37 -8.77 -1.20 -9.84
C MET A 37 -10.29 -1.11 -10.07
N LEU A 38 -11.02 -0.31 -9.28
CA LEU A 38 -12.47 -0.18 -9.40
C LEU A 38 -12.93 0.41 -10.77
N PRO A 39 -12.35 1.50 -11.30
CA PRO A 39 -12.66 1.97 -12.64
C PRO A 39 -12.32 0.95 -13.73
N LEU A 40 -11.21 0.20 -13.59
CA LEU A 40 -10.85 -0.86 -14.53
C LEU A 40 -11.91 -1.97 -14.54
N TYR A 41 -12.37 -2.37 -13.36
CA TYR A 41 -13.48 -3.31 -13.22
C TYR A 41 -14.74 -2.81 -13.93
N CYS A 42 -15.12 -1.55 -13.75
CA CYS A 42 -16.28 -0.96 -14.43
C CYS A 42 -16.14 -1.01 -15.97
N VAL A 43 -14.95 -0.68 -16.50
CA VAL A 43 -14.68 -0.76 -17.94
C VAL A 43 -14.78 -2.20 -18.46
N VAL A 44 -14.27 -3.17 -17.70
CA VAL A 44 -14.38 -4.60 -18.06
C VAL A 44 -15.85 -5.05 -18.04
N CYS A 45 -16.64 -4.62 -17.06
CA CYS A 45 -18.08 -4.93 -17.02
C CYS A 45 -18.85 -4.34 -18.19
N ASP A 46 -18.56 -3.09 -18.56
CA ASP A 46 -19.17 -2.45 -19.74
C ASP A 46 -18.78 -3.17 -21.04
N PHE A 47 -17.52 -3.58 -21.17
CA PHE A 47 -17.08 -4.38 -22.32
C PHE A 47 -17.79 -5.73 -22.39
N VAL A 48 -17.90 -6.45 -21.27
CA VAL A 48 -18.63 -7.71 -21.22
C VAL A 48 -20.11 -7.54 -21.58
N ARG A 49 -20.72 -6.42 -21.20
CA ARG A 49 -22.10 -6.08 -21.59
C ARG A 49 -22.27 -5.89 -23.09
N GLU A 50 -21.28 -5.31 -23.76
CA GLU A 50 -21.35 -5.00 -25.19
C GLU A 50 -21.07 -6.22 -26.08
N TYR A 51 -20.24 -7.16 -25.62
CA TYR A 51 -19.76 -8.28 -26.44
C TYR A 51 -20.35 -9.66 -26.09
N CYS A 52 -21.00 -9.85 -24.92
CA CYS A 52 -21.59 -11.14 -24.55
C CYS A 52 -23.10 -11.21 -24.80
N SER A 53 -23.54 -12.34 -25.37
CA SER A 53 -24.94 -12.70 -25.56
C SER A 53 -25.75 -12.68 -24.26
N PHE A 54 -27.04 -12.36 -24.34
CA PHE A 54 -27.97 -12.15 -23.21
C PHE A 54 -27.98 -13.28 -22.16
N GLU A 55 -27.70 -14.54 -22.55
CA GLU A 55 -27.73 -15.70 -21.65
C GLU A 55 -26.43 -15.91 -20.85
N ALA A 56 -25.25 -15.55 -21.38
CA ALA A 56 -23.97 -15.73 -20.71
C ALA A 56 -23.54 -14.52 -19.87
N PHE A 57 -24.16 -13.36 -20.13
CA PHE A 57 -23.90 -12.09 -19.48
C PHE A 57 -23.98 -12.12 -17.94
N PRO A 58 -25.06 -12.62 -17.30
CA PRO A 58 -25.19 -12.53 -15.84
C PRO A 58 -24.20 -13.42 -15.09
N VAL A 59 -23.84 -14.57 -15.66
CA VAL A 59 -22.87 -15.49 -15.06
C VAL A 59 -21.46 -14.90 -15.13
N LEU A 60 -21.05 -14.41 -16.31
CA LEU A 60 -19.72 -13.85 -16.50
C LEU A 60 -19.52 -12.58 -15.65
N GLN A 61 -20.52 -11.70 -15.60
CA GLN A 61 -20.47 -10.52 -14.74
C GLN A 61 -20.35 -10.90 -13.24
N SER A 62 -21.09 -11.92 -12.79
CA SER A 62 -21.01 -12.39 -11.40
C SER A 62 -19.62 -12.95 -11.06
N CYS A 63 -19.01 -13.71 -11.98
CA CYS A 63 -17.65 -14.23 -11.81
C CYS A 63 -16.62 -13.09 -11.71
N ILE A 64 -16.70 -12.08 -12.57
CA ILE A 64 -15.77 -10.93 -12.55
C ILE A 64 -15.95 -10.12 -11.27
N THR A 65 -17.19 -9.91 -10.83
CA THR A 65 -17.49 -9.24 -9.56
C THR A 65 -16.91 -9.99 -8.37
N ALA A 66 -17.10 -11.31 -8.32
CA ALA A 66 -16.58 -12.15 -7.25
C ALA A 66 -15.04 -12.13 -7.21
N LEU A 67 -14.39 -12.24 -8.37
CA LEU A 67 -12.93 -12.12 -8.48
C LEU A 67 -12.41 -10.78 -7.97
N PHE A 68 -13.10 -9.67 -8.32
CA PHE A 68 -12.73 -8.34 -7.85
C PHE A 68 -12.84 -8.22 -6.32
N ILE A 69 -13.95 -8.69 -5.73
CA ILE A 69 -14.17 -8.66 -4.28
C ILE A 69 -13.10 -9.49 -3.56
N VAL A 70 -12.83 -10.71 -4.04
CA VAL A 70 -11.81 -11.60 -3.47
C VAL A 70 -10.43 -10.95 -3.53
N ALA A 71 -10.07 -10.34 -4.67
CA ALA A 71 -8.79 -9.65 -4.83
C ALA A 71 -8.67 -8.45 -3.88
N ALA A 72 -9.73 -7.65 -3.72
CA ALA A 72 -9.76 -6.51 -2.81
C ALA A 72 -9.59 -6.95 -1.34
N ILE A 73 -10.30 -8.00 -0.92
CA ILE A 73 -10.18 -8.57 0.44
C ILE A 73 -8.77 -9.13 0.66
N ALA A 74 -8.22 -9.85 -0.31
CA ALA A 74 -6.88 -10.42 -0.23
C ALA A 74 -5.80 -9.33 -0.10
N LEU A 75 -5.91 -8.23 -0.86
CA LEU A 75 -5.01 -7.08 -0.76
C LEU A 75 -5.14 -6.39 0.59
N ALA A 76 -6.35 -6.21 1.11
CA ALA A 76 -6.56 -5.62 2.43
C ALA A 76 -5.96 -6.51 3.54
N ALA A 77 -6.22 -7.82 3.51
CA ALA A 77 -5.66 -8.77 4.47
C ALA A 77 -4.12 -8.78 4.43
N LYS A 78 -3.54 -8.74 3.22
CA LYS A 78 -2.09 -8.64 3.05
C LYS A 78 -1.54 -7.33 3.62
N ALA A 79 -2.20 -6.20 3.37
CA ALA A 79 -1.80 -4.90 3.91
C ALA A 79 -1.80 -4.89 5.46
N PHE A 80 -2.81 -5.49 6.09
CA PHE A 80 -2.85 -5.63 7.55
C PHE A 80 -1.71 -6.51 8.08
N ASN A 81 -1.47 -7.66 7.44
CA ASN A 81 -0.41 -8.57 7.85
C ASN A 81 0.99 -7.96 7.69
N ASP A 82 1.24 -7.27 6.57
CA ASP A 82 2.51 -6.59 6.33
C ASP A 82 2.72 -5.42 7.29
N ASN A 83 1.66 -4.67 7.63
CA ASN A 83 1.72 -3.62 8.64
C ASN A 83 2.04 -4.18 10.04
N ALA A 84 1.37 -5.25 10.46
CA ALA A 84 1.63 -5.90 11.75
C ALA A 84 3.08 -6.40 11.84
N ARG A 85 3.58 -7.05 10.78
CA ARG A 85 4.97 -7.49 10.70
C ARG A 85 5.96 -6.33 10.75
N HIS A 86 5.64 -5.21 10.08
CA HIS A 86 6.49 -4.02 10.11
C HIS A 86 6.55 -3.40 11.51
N GLU A 87 5.43 -3.32 12.22
CA GLU A 87 5.37 -2.85 13.61
C GLU A 87 6.19 -3.74 14.56
N GLU A 88 6.12 -5.07 14.40
CA GLU A 88 6.95 -6.01 15.17
C GLU A 88 8.45 -5.82 14.91
N GLU A 89 8.84 -5.65 13.65
CA GLU A 89 10.24 -5.40 13.27
C GLU A 89 10.76 -4.06 13.81
N GLU A 90 9.94 -3.01 13.79
CA GLU A 90 10.28 -1.73 14.40
C GLU A 90 10.40 -1.82 15.92
N ALA A 91 9.48 -2.53 16.58
CA ALA A 91 9.53 -2.76 18.03
C ALA A 91 10.83 -3.48 18.41
N ARG A 92 11.20 -4.53 17.66
CA ARG A 92 12.46 -5.25 17.86
C ARG A 92 13.68 -4.34 17.68
N ARG A 93 13.71 -3.49 16.64
CA ARG A 93 14.82 -2.53 16.44
C ARG A 93 14.93 -1.54 17.59
N ARG A 94 13.81 -1.00 18.09
CA ARG A 94 13.81 -0.07 19.23
C ARG A 94 14.31 -0.75 20.51
N GLU A 95 13.99 -2.02 20.72
CA GLU A 95 14.55 -2.80 21.83
C GLU A 95 16.06 -3.06 21.68
N GLU A 96 16.51 -3.42 20.48
CA GLU A 96 17.94 -3.57 20.19
C GLU A 96 18.71 -2.27 20.38
N GLU A 97 18.14 -1.12 19.99
CA GLU A 97 18.74 0.20 20.20
C GLU A 97 18.81 0.60 21.67
N ARG A 98 17.80 0.29 22.49
CA ARG A 98 17.88 0.50 23.95
C ARG A 98 18.96 -0.33 24.63
N LYS A 99 19.32 -1.48 24.06
CA LYS A 99 20.39 -2.35 24.55
C LYS A 99 21.79 -1.88 24.11
N LYS A 100 21.89 -0.93 23.16
CA LYS A 100 23.19 -0.39 22.74
C LYS A 100 23.74 0.56 23.82
N PRO A 101 25.04 0.47 24.18
CA PRO A 101 25.64 1.38 25.13
C PRO A 101 25.59 2.81 24.58
N ILE A 102 25.08 3.75 25.39
CA ILE A 102 25.07 5.17 25.05
C ILE A 102 26.52 5.66 25.14
N VAL A 103 27.15 5.91 24.00
CA VAL A 103 28.49 6.51 23.93
C VAL A 103 28.35 8.01 24.15
N VAL A 104 28.44 8.45 25.41
CA VAL A 104 28.46 9.88 25.76
C VAL A 104 29.89 10.38 25.61
N ASN A 105 30.14 11.24 24.62
CA ASN A 105 31.45 11.83 24.40
C ASN A 105 31.60 13.09 25.29
N ILE A 106 32.14 12.92 26.50
CA ILE A 106 32.31 14.02 27.46
C ILE A 106 33.60 14.79 27.10
N LYS A 107 33.44 15.99 26.54
CA LYS A 107 34.55 16.91 26.30
C LYS A 107 34.87 17.68 27.58
N ILE A 108 35.83 17.17 28.37
CA ILE A 108 36.32 17.86 29.56
C ILE A 108 37.22 19.02 29.11
N THR A 109 36.73 20.24 29.30
CA THR A 109 37.54 21.45 29.08
C THR A 109 38.15 21.82 30.42
N SER A 110 39.44 21.49 30.61
CA SER A 110 40.21 21.88 31.79
C SER A 110 40.54 23.36 31.69
N THR A 111 39.95 24.18 32.55
CA THR A 111 40.40 25.56 32.77
C THR A 111 41.29 25.57 34.00
N THR A 112 42.60 25.59 33.79
CA THR A 112 43.58 25.93 34.83
C THR A 112 43.44 27.41 35.18
N VAL A 113 43.00 27.69 36.40
CA VAL A 113 42.99 29.05 36.96
C VAL A 113 44.34 29.29 37.63
N GLU A 114 45.20 30.10 37.01
CA GLU A 114 46.41 30.60 37.67
C GLU A 114 45.99 31.51 38.83
N LYS A 115 46.44 31.18 40.04
CA LYS A 115 46.31 32.04 41.22
C LYS A 115 47.44 33.07 41.18
N ASN A 116 47.03 34.34 41.14
CA ASN A 116 47.87 35.52 41.30
C ASN A 116 48.27 35.70 42.78
#